data_AF-A0A2N0QXV1-F1
#
_entry.id   AF-A0A2N0QXV1-F1
#
_cell.length_a   1.000
_cell.length_b   1.000
_cell.length_c   1.000
_cell.angle_alpha   90.00
_cell.angle_beta   90.00
_cell.angle_gamma   90.00
#
_symmetry.space_group_name_H-M   'P 1'
#
loop_
_entity.id
_entity.type
_entity.pdbx_description
1 polymer ?
#
loop_
_entity_poly.entity_id
_entity_poly.type
_entity_poly.pdbx_seq_one_letter_code
_entity_poly.pdbx_strand_id
1 'polypeptide(L)'
;MFNVYKSNEERLRYNQLKAHQNFFKLINSKTVQCKCGKQVKLDKTYRVKNLETHAFGSGCLFQNSTNKRQFSILNFVKRPLEIDENIPVQISPISCQDLNDDKYLDYILLTPTQYGGGKRDYIVAYNLFPNKFSGRKGFSRNKLTPEEKIIWRRELLLTFKWRIDKDLKAIFSMNCERKIRHPSGICINCQAIRDNAHFKRALIERRHNDSTAKYIPNHYEFTKTLQNANLEKIYRSSVDVNLMIKLKNLEERGKKKNGLRYSEHLLHFFSLLSENSRIYSIFKNAFGGMSLQHIRDQDIFTSPDLSFENIMQFAKIANDYHWKGPVILITDCTKLRPKVVYYQEFGTIMGSVLSSDQTKVSTYEDIHATMKLIRENDAVANQIRGFIIKIPISKIPPVIIAAIPTKGNTKADEISQLLLDIINMTACAEINLLSIDSFYGINFRALIYNNRPIVCVQCPKHAKKTARNQIHYGSKLLTFGNDTIRYYQLLELAQMPNSPICVRDVRNVNKQDDAAAYRTFHSDLISMCQKDGVLMPGKAGFFVYMFILGNPIFFFFFEIHLSVNLSVSNHL
;
A
#
# COMPACT_ATOMS: atom_id res chain seq x y z
N MET A 1 -9.00 -26.62 2.06
CA MET A 1 -7.75 -26.90 2.80
C MET A 1 -7.01 -25.67 3.34
N PHE A 2 -7.05 -24.47 2.72
CA PHE A 2 -6.24 -23.31 3.16
C PHE A 2 -6.52 -22.75 4.57
N ASN A 3 -7.68 -23.04 5.19
CA ASN A 3 -8.00 -22.53 6.53
C ASN A 3 -7.52 -23.44 7.68
N VAL A 4 -7.50 -24.77 7.49
CA VAL A 4 -7.18 -25.71 8.58
C VAL A 4 -5.66 -25.69 8.87
N TYR A 5 -4.83 -25.78 7.84
CA TYR A 5 -3.37 -25.76 7.98
C TYR A 5 -2.84 -24.43 8.55
N LYS A 6 -3.37 -23.29 8.09
CA LYS A 6 -3.01 -21.96 8.63
C LYS A 6 -3.44 -21.79 10.09
N SER A 7 -4.61 -22.34 10.46
CA SER A 7 -5.10 -22.29 11.83
C SER A 7 -4.29 -23.14 12.81
N ASN A 8 -3.76 -24.29 12.38
CA ASN A 8 -2.92 -25.16 13.22
C ASN A 8 -1.52 -24.58 13.47
N GLU A 9 -0.90 -23.97 12.47
CA GLU A 9 0.41 -23.32 12.64
C GLU A 9 0.31 -22.06 13.52
N GLU A 10 -0.75 -21.26 13.34
CA GLU A 10 -1.02 -20.10 14.20
C GLU A 10 -1.33 -20.51 15.65
N ARG A 11 -2.03 -21.63 15.86
CA ARG A 11 -2.27 -22.22 17.18
C ARG A 11 -0.96 -22.56 17.88
N LEU A 12 -0.05 -23.25 17.18
CA LEU A 12 1.24 -23.66 17.74
C LEU A 12 2.08 -22.45 18.15
N ARG A 13 2.14 -21.43 17.29
CA ARG A 13 2.88 -20.18 17.56
C ARG A 13 2.29 -19.40 18.73
N TYR A 14 0.97 -19.28 18.80
CA TYR A 14 0.31 -18.58 19.91
C TYR A 14 0.53 -19.28 21.25
N ASN A 15 0.49 -20.62 21.28
CA ASN A 15 0.78 -21.38 22.49
C ASN A 15 2.25 -21.20 22.94
N GLN A 16 3.20 -21.20 22.01
CA GLN A 16 4.62 -20.91 22.30
C GLN A 16 4.80 -19.49 22.85
N LEU A 17 4.11 -18.51 22.27
CA LEU A 17 4.14 -17.11 22.71
C LEU A 17 3.57 -16.94 24.12
N LYS A 18 2.45 -17.60 24.43
CA LYS A 18 1.80 -17.54 25.75
C LYS A 18 2.64 -18.22 26.84
N ALA A 19 3.35 -19.30 26.49
CA ALA A 19 4.23 -20.02 27.40
C ALA A 19 5.54 -19.25 27.72
N HIS A 20 5.87 -18.19 26.97
CA HIS A 20 7.11 -17.45 27.15
C HIS A 20 7.11 -16.65 28.48
N GLN A 21 8.19 -16.77 29.27
CA GLN A 21 8.26 -16.24 30.65
C GLN A 21 8.03 -14.72 30.75
N ASN A 22 8.44 -13.97 29.74
CA ASN A 22 8.31 -12.51 29.68
C ASN A 22 6.99 -12.01 29.03
N PHE A 23 6.09 -12.90 28.60
CA PHE A 23 4.80 -12.51 28.03
C PHE A 23 3.84 -11.98 29.13
N PHE A 24 3.17 -10.85 28.87
CA PHE A 24 2.14 -10.29 29.77
C PHE A 24 0.76 -10.31 29.13
N LYS A 25 0.56 -9.62 28.00
CA LYS A 25 -0.73 -9.51 27.31
C LYS A 25 -0.57 -9.41 25.80
N LEU A 26 -1.51 -9.97 25.03
CA LEU A 26 -1.62 -9.74 23.59
C LEU A 26 -2.28 -8.39 23.30
N ILE A 27 -1.67 -7.55 22.46
CA ILE A 27 -2.26 -6.28 22.01
C ILE A 27 -2.96 -6.48 20.65
N ASN A 28 -2.33 -7.23 19.74
CA ASN A 28 -2.91 -7.69 18.48
C ASN A 28 -2.08 -8.86 17.93
N SER A 29 -2.46 -9.41 16.76
CA SER A 29 -1.80 -10.57 16.15
C SER A 29 -0.28 -10.42 15.88
N LYS A 30 0.26 -9.20 15.91
CA LYS A 30 1.69 -8.89 15.72
C LYS A 30 2.32 -8.05 16.83
N THR A 31 1.63 -7.81 17.95
CA THR A 31 2.17 -6.98 19.04
C THR A 31 1.77 -7.56 20.38
N VAL A 32 2.75 -7.70 21.27
CA VAL A 32 2.56 -8.17 22.65
C VAL A 32 3.10 -7.15 23.64
N GLN A 33 2.59 -7.18 24.86
CA GLN A 33 3.18 -6.49 25.99
C GLN A 33 4.04 -7.47 26.78
N CYS A 34 5.28 -7.06 27.07
CA CYS A 34 6.20 -7.76 27.96
C CYS A 34 5.87 -7.45 29.43
N LYS A 35 6.21 -8.35 30.36
CA LYS A 35 6.09 -8.11 31.82
C LYS A 35 6.90 -6.90 32.32
N CYS A 36 7.90 -6.44 31.55
CA CYS A 36 8.60 -5.18 31.83
C CYS A 36 7.76 -3.93 31.48
N GLY A 37 6.53 -4.09 30.98
CA GLY A 37 5.61 -3.02 30.58
C GLY A 37 5.76 -2.58 29.12
N LYS A 38 6.87 -2.90 28.44
CA LYS A 38 7.13 -2.48 27.05
C LYS A 38 6.32 -3.27 26.03
N GLN A 39 5.90 -2.61 24.95
CA GLN A 39 5.25 -3.25 23.80
C GLN A 39 6.31 -3.75 22.80
N VAL A 40 6.19 -5.00 22.39
CA VAL A 40 7.10 -5.68 21.46
C VAL A 40 6.34 -6.07 20.20
N LYS A 41 6.82 -5.59 19.05
CA LYS A 41 6.31 -5.99 17.73
C LYS A 41 6.93 -7.32 17.31
N LEU A 42 6.10 -8.30 16.97
CA LEU A 42 6.47 -9.62 16.47
C LEU A 42 6.80 -9.56 14.97
N ASP A 43 7.72 -10.41 14.51
CA ASP A 43 8.16 -10.49 13.11
C ASP A 43 7.11 -11.19 12.22
N LYS A 44 6.36 -12.14 12.79
CA LYS A 44 5.23 -12.83 12.16
C LYS A 44 4.08 -12.99 13.16
N THR A 45 2.88 -13.33 12.67
CA THR A 45 1.71 -13.56 13.51
C THR A 45 2.04 -14.58 14.61
N TYR A 46 1.88 -14.14 15.85
CA TYR A 46 2.15 -14.91 17.08
C TYR A 46 3.57 -15.48 17.24
N ARG A 47 4.54 -15.08 16.42
CA ARG A 47 5.89 -15.66 16.50
C ARG A 47 6.71 -15.02 17.63
N VAL A 48 7.21 -15.87 18.53
CA VAL A 48 7.86 -15.46 19.79
C VAL A 48 9.25 -14.80 19.62
N LYS A 49 9.92 -14.99 18.47
CA LYS A 49 11.30 -14.57 18.21
C LYS A 49 11.65 -13.15 18.70
N ASN A 50 10.84 -12.15 18.38
CA ASN A 50 11.15 -10.77 18.79
C ASN A 50 10.92 -10.53 20.29
N LEU A 51 10.01 -11.27 20.92
CA LEU A 51 9.83 -11.24 22.37
C LEU A 51 11.03 -11.89 23.08
N GLU A 52 11.59 -12.96 22.53
CA GLU A 52 12.84 -13.56 22.99
C GLU A 52 14.00 -12.57 22.87
N THR A 53 14.22 -11.97 21.70
CA THR A 53 15.27 -10.96 21.50
C THR A 53 15.10 -9.79 22.47
N HIS A 54 13.87 -9.36 22.72
CA HIS A 54 13.59 -8.32 23.72
C HIS A 54 13.94 -8.80 25.14
N ALA A 55 13.52 -10.00 25.52
CA ALA A 55 13.73 -10.57 26.86
C ALA A 55 15.21 -10.78 27.18
N PHE A 56 16.01 -11.24 26.21
CA PHE A 56 17.45 -11.44 26.34
C PHE A 56 18.28 -10.17 26.14
N GLY A 57 17.72 -9.14 25.52
CA GLY A 57 18.39 -7.85 25.31
C GLY A 57 18.41 -6.98 26.56
N SER A 58 19.33 -6.01 26.61
CA SER A 58 19.43 -4.99 27.67
C SER A 58 18.21 -4.06 27.79
N GLY A 59 17.31 -4.12 26.81
CA GLY A 59 16.09 -3.32 26.76
C GLY A 59 14.93 -3.84 27.63
N CYS A 60 15.02 -5.06 28.16
CA CYS A 60 13.99 -5.63 29.04
C CYS A 60 14.39 -5.50 30.51
N LEU A 61 13.57 -4.78 31.30
CA LEU A 61 13.81 -4.58 32.74
C LEU A 61 13.39 -5.79 33.59
N PHE A 62 12.84 -6.83 32.97
CA PHE A 62 12.37 -8.07 33.61
C PHE A 62 13.38 -9.23 33.44
N GLN A 63 14.67 -8.96 33.24
CA GLN A 63 15.65 -10.01 32.91
C GLN A 63 15.71 -11.13 33.96
N ASN A 64 15.70 -12.37 33.47
CA ASN A 64 15.89 -13.59 34.26
C ASN A 64 17.36 -13.70 34.72
N SER A 65 17.53 -13.67 36.04
CA SER A 65 18.65 -14.19 36.84
C SER A 65 19.88 -14.74 36.11
N THR A 66 20.97 -13.94 36.12
CA THR A 66 22.32 -14.43 36.48
C THR A 66 23.25 -13.34 37.01
N ASN A 67 22.84 -12.08 37.07
CA ASN A 67 23.59 -11.06 37.81
C ASN A 67 22.67 -10.34 38.81
N LYS A 68 22.93 -10.59 40.10
CA LYS A 68 22.38 -9.84 41.23
C LYS A 68 22.71 -8.36 41.05
N ARG A 69 21.77 -7.57 40.52
CA ARG A 69 21.52 -6.22 41.06
C ARG A 69 20.27 -6.35 41.91
N GLN A 70 20.45 -6.27 43.22
CA GLN A 70 19.34 -6.16 44.17
C GLN A 70 18.43 -5.01 43.70
N PHE A 71 17.20 -5.33 43.31
CA PHE A 71 16.15 -4.32 43.29
C PHE A 71 15.81 -4.06 44.76
N SER A 72 16.11 -2.86 45.24
CA SER A 72 15.72 -2.46 46.59
C SER A 72 14.19 -2.42 46.68
N ILE A 73 13.67 -2.94 47.78
CA ILE A 73 12.25 -2.94 48.16
C ILE A 73 11.65 -1.50 48.19
N LEU A 74 12.51 -0.48 48.16
CA LEU A 74 12.21 0.94 48.16
C LEU A 74 11.42 1.44 46.93
N ASN A 75 11.39 0.68 45.82
CA ASN A 75 10.62 1.09 44.63
C ASN A 75 9.23 0.44 44.51
N PHE A 76 8.85 -0.47 45.44
CA PHE A 76 7.49 -1.04 45.48
C PHE A 76 6.58 -0.34 46.51
N VAL A 77 7.13 0.54 47.36
CA VAL A 77 6.41 1.13 48.53
C VAL A 77 6.43 2.67 48.54
N LYS A 78 6.71 3.35 47.42
CA LYS A 78 6.44 4.80 47.31
C LYS A 78 5.22 5.07 46.43
N ARG A 79 4.05 4.80 47.01
CA ARG A 79 2.87 5.65 46.99
C ARG A 79 1.90 5.11 48.05
N PRO A 80 1.94 5.62 49.29
CA PRO A 80 0.72 5.66 50.08
C PRO A 80 -0.28 6.52 49.28
N LEU A 81 -1.41 5.92 48.94
CA LEU A 81 -2.62 6.69 48.64
C LEU A 81 -3.01 7.33 49.97
N GLU A 82 -2.69 8.62 50.15
CA GLU A 82 -3.48 9.43 51.07
C GLU A 82 -4.87 9.53 50.45
N ILE A 83 -5.82 8.85 51.10
CA ILE A 83 -7.24 8.96 50.81
C ILE A 83 -7.66 10.31 51.37
N ASP A 84 -7.70 11.31 50.51
CA ASP A 84 -8.39 12.56 50.80
C ASP A 84 -9.88 12.31 50.53
N GLU A 85 -10.69 12.22 51.59
CA GLU A 85 -12.09 11.76 51.55
C GLU A 85 -13.07 12.72 50.85
N ASN A 86 -12.62 13.78 50.17
CA ASN A 86 -13.52 14.80 49.62
C ASN A 86 -13.31 15.19 48.14
N ILE A 87 -12.94 14.25 47.26
CA ILE A 87 -12.91 14.48 45.81
C ILE A 87 -13.77 13.45 45.05
N PRO A 88 -14.75 13.85 44.21
CA PRO A 88 -15.57 12.91 43.45
C PRO A 88 -14.71 12.17 42.41
N VAL A 89 -14.56 10.85 42.58
CA VAL A 89 -13.76 9.98 41.69
C VAL A 89 -14.39 9.91 40.29
N GLN A 90 -13.77 10.56 39.31
CA GLN A 90 -13.97 10.21 37.90
C GLN A 90 -13.27 8.87 37.62
N ILE A 91 -14.04 7.78 37.63
CA ILE A 91 -13.55 6.44 37.28
C ILE A 91 -13.19 6.41 35.79
N SER A 92 -11.91 6.28 35.48
CA SER A 92 -11.44 6.06 34.10
C SER A 92 -11.94 4.70 33.57
N PRO A 93 -12.44 4.61 32.32
CA PRO A 93 -13.06 3.38 31.81
C PRO A 93 -12.02 2.26 31.65
N ILE A 94 -12.26 1.13 32.34
CA ILE A 94 -11.46 -0.09 32.25
C ILE A 94 -11.86 -0.82 30.96
N SER A 95 -10.90 -1.33 30.18
CA SER A 95 -11.23 -2.17 29.01
C SER A 95 -11.89 -3.48 29.44
N CYS A 96 -12.93 -3.92 28.74
CA CYS A 96 -13.51 -5.23 28.98
C CYS A 96 -12.42 -6.31 28.80
N GLN A 97 -12.19 -7.12 29.82
CA GLN A 97 -11.48 -8.38 29.73
C GLN A 97 -12.33 -9.30 28.86
N ASP A 98 -11.73 -9.71 27.76
CA ASP A 98 -12.37 -10.47 26.71
C ASP A 98 -12.61 -11.93 27.15
N LEU A 99 -13.48 -12.67 26.46
CA LEU A 99 -13.47 -14.14 26.55
C LEU A 99 -12.25 -14.66 25.76
N ASN A 100 -11.07 -14.64 26.38
CA ASN A 100 -9.77 -14.94 25.77
C ASN A 100 -9.02 -16.13 26.41
N ASP A 101 -9.68 -16.89 27.29
CA ASP A 101 -9.17 -18.15 27.84
C ASP A 101 -8.84 -19.17 26.75
N ASP A 102 -7.93 -20.10 27.06
CA ASP A 102 -7.50 -21.17 26.14
C ASP A 102 -8.66 -22.06 25.67
N LYS A 103 -9.69 -22.23 26.51
CA LYS A 103 -10.90 -22.98 26.19
C LYS A 103 -11.70 -22.39 25.01
N TYR A 104 -11.48 -21.12 24.66
CA TYR A 104 -12.14 -20.47 23.52
C TYR A 104 -11.27 -20.45 22.26
N LEU A 105 -9.97 -20.74 22.38
CA LEU A 105 -9.00 -20.58 21.30
C LEU A 105 -9.33 -21.44 20.08
N ASP A 106 -9.69 -22.71 20.31
CA ASP A 106 -10.06 -23.65 19.24
C ASP A 106 -11.31 -23.20 18.50
N TYR A 107 -12.29 -22.69 19.23
CA TYR A 107 -13.48 -22.09 18.63
C TYR A 107 -13.12 -20.87 17.78
N ILE A 108 -12.26 -19.97 18.26
CA ILE A 108 -11.86 -18.74 17.54
C ILE A 108 -11.09 -19.07 16.25
N LEU A 109 -10.15 -20.03 16.32
CA LEU A 109 -9.28 -20.39 15.20
C LEU A 109 -10.01 -21.20 14.13
N LEU A 110 -10.82 -22.18 14.55
CA LEU A 110 -11.46 -23.10 13.62
C LEU A 110 -12.76 -22.54 13.02
N THR A 111 -13.31 -21.42 13.56
CA THR A 111 -14.56 -20.86 13.03
C THR A 111 -14.27 -20.05 11.77
N PRO A 112 -14.89 -20.38 10.61
CA PRO A 112 -14.71 -19.58 9.41
C PRO A 112 -15.46 -18.24 9.48
N THR A 113 -16.51 -18.14 10.30
CA THR A 113 -17.32 -16.93 10.48
C THR A 113 -16.73 -15.96 11.50
N GLN A 114 -17.12 -14.68 11.40
CA GLN A 114 -16.76 -13.62 12.36
C GLN A 114 -17.84 -13.41 13.44
N TYR A 115 -19.02 -14.04 13.28
CA TYR A 115 -20.18 -13.86 14.15
C TYR A 115 -20.82 -15.22 14.46
N GLY A 116 -21.55 -15.30 15.57
CA GLY A 116 -22.26 -16.50 15.99
C GLY A 116 -23.49 -16.24 16.84
N GLY A 117 -24.31 -17.28 17.01
CA GLY A 117 -25.56 -17.23 17.77
C GLY A 117 -26.74 -16.58 17.03
N GLY A 118 -26.57 -16.30 15.74
CA GLY A 118 -27.59 -15.70 14.88
C GLY A 118 -28.61 -16.68 14.32
N LYS A 119 -29.69 -16.14 13.74
CA LYS A 119 -30.68 -16.96 13.03
C LYS A 119 -30.05 -17.48 11.74
N ARG A 120 -30.54 -18.62 11.24
CA ARG A 120 -30.09 -19.17 9.95
C ARG A 120 -30.46 -18.22 8.81
N ASP A 121 -29.54 -18.06 7.87
CA ASP A 121 -29.64 -17.24 6.65
C ASP A 121 -31.03 -17.25 5.99
N TYR A 122 -31.58 -18.44 5.76
CA TYR A 122 -32.86 -18.63 5.08
C TYR A 122 -34.06 -18.19 5.93
N ILE A 123 -34.00 -18.29 7.26
CA ILE A 123 -35.08 -17.86 8.15
C ILE A 123 -35.23 -16.34 8.08
N VAL A 124 -34.10 -15.62 8.07
CA VAL A 124 -34.09 -14.16 7.91
C VAL A 124 -34.63 -13.77 6.53
N ALA A 125 -34.23 -14.49 5.48
CA ALA A 125 -34.73 -14.24 4.14
C ALA A 125 -36.24 -14.49 3.98
N TYR A 126 -36.78 -15.53 4.62
CA TYR A 126 -38.22 -15.82 4.61
C TYR A 126 -39.04 -14.76 5.34
N ASN A 127 -38.49 -14.16 6.40
CA ASN A 127 -39.16 -13.11 7.13
C ASN A 127 -39.14 -11.77 6.38
N LEU A 128 -38.02 -11.44 5.72
CA LEU A 128 -37.88 -10.18 4.99
C LEU A 128 -38.56 -10.20 3.62
N PHE A 129 -38.55 -11.34 2.93
CA PHE A 129 -39.05 -11.45 1.55
C PHE A 129 -40.06 -12.61 1.41
N PRO A 130 -41.18 -12.60 2.16
CA PRO A 130 -42.15 -13.70 2.14
C PRO A 130 -42.69 -13.96 0.74
N ASN A 131 -42.92 -12.91 -0.05
CA ASN A 131 -43.44 -13.00 -1.42
C ASN A 131 -42.46 -13.67 -2.40
N LYS A 132 -41.15 -13.65 -2.13
CA LYS A 132 -40.13 -14.29 -2.99
C LYS A 132 -39.87 -15.75 -2.63
N PHE A 133 -40.31 -16.17 -1.45
CA PHE A 133 -40.10 -17.51 -0.92
C PHE A 133 -41.40 -18.11 -0.40
N SER A 134 -42.40 -18.16 -1.30
CA SER A 134 -43.70 -18.78 -1.04
C SER A 134 -43.51 -20.19 -0.46
N GLY A 135 -44.15 -20.44 0.69
CA GLY A 135 -44.07 -21.73 1.38
C GLY A 135 -42.77 -21.99 2.16
N ARG A 136 -41.90 -20.99 2.38
CA ARG A 136 -40.65 -21.10 3.18
C ARG A 136 -39.74 -22.25 2.73
N LYS A 137 -39.61 -22.43 1.41
CA LYS A 137 -38.72 -23.44 0.79
C LYS A 137 -37.85 -22.81 -0.31
N GLY A 138 -36.76 -23.49 -0.68
CA GLY A 138 -35.95 -23.12 -1.85
C GLY A 138 -35.20 -21.78 -1.74
N PHE A 139 -34.65 -21.48 -0.56
CA PHE A 139 -33.80 -20.30 -0.37
C PHE A 139 -32.52 -20.41 -1.22
N SER A 140 -32.27 -19.37 -2.03
CA SER A 140 -31.01 -19.21 -2.76
C SER A 140 -30.64 -17.73 -2.77
N ARG A 141 -29.36 -17.42 -2.50
CA ARG A 141 -28.84 -16.05 -2.50
C ARG A 141 -28.97 -15.38 -3.87
N ASN A 142 -29.10 -16.15 -4.94
CA ASN A 142 -29.25 -15.63 -6.30
C ASN A 142 -30.66 -15.10 -6.58
N LYS A 143 -31.66 -15.44 -5.75
CA LYS A 143 -33.04 -14.93 -5.89
C LYS A 143 -33.21 -13.50 -5.33
N LEU A 144 -32.20 -12.97 -4.64
CA LEU A 144 -32.19 -11.64 -4.07
C LEU A 144 -31.45 -10.66 -4.99
N THR A 145 -31.99 -9.46 -5.18
CA THR A 145 -31.32 -8.36 -5.87
C THR A 145 -30.13 -7.84 -5.05
N PRO A 146 -29.20 -7.08 -5.65
CA PRO A 146 -28.08 -6.47 -4.90
C PRO A 146 -28.54 -5.64 -3.69
N GLU A 147 -29.62 -4.87 -3.82
CA GLU A 147 -30.19 -4.02 -2.76
C GLU A 147 -30.80 -4.88 -1.63
N GLU A 148 -31.55 -5.91 -2.00
CA GLU A 148 -32.13 -6.87 -1.04
C GLU A 148 -31.05 -7.65 -0.30
N LYS A 149 -29.93 -7.97 -0.96
CA LYS A 149 -28.76 -8.59 -0.31
C LYS A 149 -28.12 -7.68 0.73
N ILE A 150 -28.24 -6.36 0.61
CA ILE A 150 -27.75 -5.39 1.60
C ILE A 150 -28.70 -5.39 2.80
N ILE A 151 -30.01 -5.29 2.56
CA ILE A 151 -31.05 -5.33 3.62
C ILE A 151 -30.98 -6.64 4.40
N TRP A 152 -30.91 -7.77 3.69
CA TRP A 152 -30.76 -9.10 4.26
C TRP A 152 -29.51 -9.24 5.12
N ARG A 153 -28.35 -8.73 4.64
CA ARG A 153 -27.11 -8.75 5.42
C ARG A 153 -27.20 -7.90 6.70
N ARG A 154 -27.83 -6.72 6.63
CA ARG A 154 -28.06 -5.87 7.80
C ARG A 154 -28.93 -6.58 8.84
N GLU A 155 -30.05 -7.16 8.42
CA GLU A 155 -30.95 -7.88 9.32
C GLU A 155 -30.29 -9.12 9.92
N LEU A 156 -29.57 -9.89 9.11
CA LEU A 156 -28.83 -11.06 9.58
C LEU A 156 -27.80 -10.67 10.65
N LEU A 157 -27.11 -9.53 10.46
CA LEU A 157 -26.15 -9.00 11.43
C LEU A 157 -26.79 -8.68 12.79
N LEU A 158 -28.02 -8.15 12.79
CA LEU A 158 -28.78 -7.85 14.01
C LEU A 158 -29.18 -9.12 14.80
N THR A 159 -29.24 -10.27 14.14
CA THR A 159 -29.59 -11.52 14.82
C THR A 159 -28.43 -12.16 15.59
N PHE A 160 -27.17 -11.83 15.26
CA PHE A 160 -26.02 -12.43 15.92
C PHE A 160 -25.90 -11.98 17.37
N LYS A 161 -25.43 -12.89 18.23
CA LYS A 161 -25.29 -12.64 19.67
C LYS A 161 -23.86 -12.31 20.07
N TRP A 162 -22.89 -12.95 19.42
CA TRP A 162 -21.47 -12.72 19.68
C TRP A 162 -20.67 -12.52 18.39
N ARG A 163 -19.59 -11.76 18.51
CA ARG A 163 -18.57 -11.55 17.48
C ARG A 163 -17.23 -12.12 17.92
N ILE A 164 -16.47 -12.61 16.95
CA ILE A 164 -15.19 -13.27 17.13
C ILE A 164 -14.10 -12.33 16.61
N ASP A 165 -13.25 -11.85 17.50
CA ASP A 165 -12.08 -11.05 17.16
C ASP A 165 -10.86 -11.97 17.05
N LYS A 166 -10.50 -12.31 15.81
CA LYS A 166 -9.38 -13.22 15.53
C LYS A 166 -8.02 -12.60 15.78
N ASP A 167 -7.91 -11.27 15.87
CA ASP A 167 -6.66 -10.55 16.14
C ASP A 167 -6.39 -10.44 17.63
N LEU A 168 -7.43 -10.22 18.43
CA LEU A 168 -7.36 -10.19 19.89
C LEU A 168 -7.48 -11.58 20.53
N LYS A 169 -7.80 -12.62 19.74
CA LYS A 169 -8.16 -13.96 20.24
C LYS A 169 -9.22 -13.90 21.32
N ALA A 170 -10.26 -13.14 21.02
CA ALA A 170 -11.28 -12.72 21.96
C ALA A 170 -12.68 -12.90 21.38
N ILE A 171 -13.64 -13.28 22.22
CA ILE A 171 -15.06 -13.27 21.86
C ILE A 171 -15.76 -12.17 22.65
N PHE A 172 -16.57 -11.40 21.94
CA PHE A 172 -17.34 -10.29 22.50
C PHE A 172 -18.82 -10.46 22.23
N SER A 173 -19.65 -9.84 23.08
CA SER A 173 -21.01 -9.53 22.69
C SER A 173 -21.07 -8.56 21.52
N MET A 174 -22.09 -8.72 20.66
CA MET A 174 -22.44 -7.72 19.66
C MET A 174 -22.73 -6.35 20.33
N ASN A 175 -23.21 -6.38 21.58
CA ASN A 175 -23.53 -5.19 22.38
C ASN A 175 -22.40 -4.80 23.34
N CYS A 176 -21.18 -5.31 23.14
CA CYS A 176 -20.04 -4.94 23.98
C CYS A 176 -19.39 -3.65 23.46
N GLU A 177 -19.42 -2.59 24.27
CA GLU A 177 -18.79 -1.30 24.00
C GLU A 177 -17.26 -1.28 24.27
N ARG A 178 -16.70 -2.43 24.70
CA ARG A 178 -15.27 -2.63 25.02
C ARG A 178 -14.73 -1.76 26.18
N LYS A 179 -15.58 -0.97 26.84
CA LYS A 179 -15.27 -0.15 28.02
C LYS A 179 -16.24 -0.51 29.15
N ILE A 180 -15.76 -0.66 30.37
CA ILE A 180 -16.55 -0.99 31.56
C ILE A 180 -16.24 0.04 32.65
N ARG A 181 -17.26 0.36 33.45
CA ARG A 181 -17.16 1.19 34.67
C ARG A 181 -16.95 0.37 35.95
N HIS A 182 -17.04 -0.97 35.89
CA HIS A 182 -16.99 -1.86 37.05
C HIS A 182 -15.69 -2.69 37.10
N PRO A 183 -15.18 -3.00 38.31
CA PRO A 183 -13.92 -3.72 38.51
C PRO A 183 -13.97 -5.23 38.21
N SER A 184 -15.13 -5.77 37.79
CA SER A 184 -15.33 -7.21 37.51
C SER A 184 -14.57 -7.74 36.28
N GLY A 185 -13.89 -6.87 35.53
CA GLY A 185 -13.12 -7.25 34.34
C GLY A 185 -14.00 -7.55 33.12
N ILE A 186 -15.13 -8.25 33.24
CA ILE A 186 -16.02 -8.63 32.12
C ILE A 186 -17.33 -7.83 32.17
N CYS A 187 -17.82 -7.35 31.01
CA CYS A 187 -19.08 -6.59 30.94
C CYS A 187 -20.30 -7.51 31.00
N ILE A 188 -21.44 -6.99 31.47
CA ILE A 188 -22.69 -7.78 31.64
C ILE A 188 -23.13 -8.48 30.34
N ASN A 189 -22.94 -7.83 29.18
CA ASN A 189 -23.29 -8.41 27.88
C ASN A 189 -22.37 -9.57 27.47
N CYS A 190 -21.07 -9.51 27.79
CA CYS A 190 -20.14 -10.61 27.56
C CYS A 190 -20.33 -11.73 28.60
N GLN A 191 -20.69 -11.38 29.83
CA GLN A 191 -21.04 -12.33 30.88
C GLN A 191 -22.27 -13.16 30.49
N ALA A 192 -23.31 -12.51 29.95
CA ALA A 192 -24.50 -13.19 29.46
C ALA A 192 -24.21 -14.20 28.32
N ILE A 193 -23.17 -13.96 27.51
CA ILE A 193 -22.72 -14.91 26.49
C ILE A 193 -21.96 -16.08 27.12
N ARG A 194 -21.10 -15.80 28.11
CA ARG A 194 -20.38 -16.84 28.85
C ARG A 194 -21.34 -17.87 29.44
N ASP A 195 -22.48 -17.41 29.93
CA ASP A 195 -23.50 -18.24 30.56
C ASP A 195 -24.50 -18.84 29.56
N ASN A 196 -24.44 -18.45 28.28
CA ASN A 196 -25.37 -18.87 27.25
C ASN A 196 -25.21 -20.35 26.87
N ALA A 197 -26.29 -21.14 27.00
CA ALA A 197 -26.29 -22.57 26.70
C ALA A 197 -25.99 -22.92 25.22
N HIS A 198 -26.36 -22.07 24.26
CA HIS A 198 -26.01 -22.28 22.85
C HIS A 198 -24.55 -21.97 22.58
N PHE A 199 -24.00 -20.96 23.25
CA PHE A 199 -22.57 -20.65 23.16
C PHE A 199 -21.74 -21.80 23.74
N LYS A 200 -22.09 -22.32 24.93
CA LYS A 200 -21.45 -23.50 25.53
C LYS A 200 -21.50 -24.73 24.61
N ARG A 201 -22.65 -25.00 23.97
CA ARG A 201 -22.78 -26.08 22.98
C ARG A 201 -21.88 -25.86 21.75
N ALA A 202 -21.81 -24.64 21.23
CA ALA A 202 -20.97 -24.29 20.08
C ALA A 202 -19.46 -24.43 20.36
N LEU A 203 -19.05 -24.32 21.63
CA LEU A 203 -17.67 -24.58 22.07
C LEU A 203 -17.33 -26.08 22.13
N ILE A 204 -18.32 -26.92 22.47
CA ILE A 204 -18.16 -28.38 22.64
C ILE A 204 -18.34 -29.13 21.32
N GLU A 205 -19.02 -28.53 20.35
CA GLU A 205 -19.32 -29.15 19.05
C GLU A 205 -18.05 -29.63 18.35
N ARG A 206 -17.95 -30.96 18.13
CA ARG A 206 -16.80 -31.58 17.44
C ARG A 206 -16.71 -31.03 16.03
N ARG A 207 -15.62 -30.34 15.74
CA ARG A 207 -15.35 -29.76 14.42
C ARG A 207 -14.62 -30.77 13.55
N HIS A 208 -14.88 -30.70 12.25
CA HIS A 208 -14.29 -31.63 11.30
C HIS A 208 -12.76 -31.62 11.38
N ASN A 209 -12.19 -32.80 11.59
CA ASN A 209 -10.76 -33.09 11.43
C ASN A 209 -10.48 -33.51 9.97
N ASP A 210 -9.20 -33.68 9.62
CA ASP A 210 -8.80 -34.01 8.24
C ASP A 210 -9.46 -35.30 7.71
N SER A 211 -9.81 -36.26 8.57
CA SER A 211 -10.50 -37.50 8.19
C SER A 211 -12.02 -37.35 7.99
N THR A 212 -12.64 -36.30 8.53
CA THR A 212 -14.09 -36.01 8.41
C THR A 212 -14.41 -34.82 7.49
N ALA A 213 -13.40 -34.12 6.98
CA ALA A 213 -13.54 -33.04 5.99
C ALA A 213 -14.28 -33.49 4.71
N LYS A 214 -14.23 -34.78 4.37
CA LYS A 214 -14.96 -35.40 3.24
C LYS A 214 -16.49 -35.33 3.35
N TYR A 215 -17.03 -35.02 4.53
CA TYR A 215 -18.48 -34.91 4.79
C TYR A 215 -18.98 -33.45 4.83
N ILE A 216 -18.12 -32.47 4.52
CA ILE A 216 -18.52 -31.06 4.42
C ILE A 216 -19.44 -30.90 3.19
N PRO A 217 -20.63 -30.27 3.33
CA PRO A 217 -21.51 -30.01 2.20
C PRO A 217 -20.80 -29.29 1.04
N ASN A 218 -20.98 -29.82 -0.17
CA ASN A 218 -20.26 -29.47 -1.41
C ASN A 218 -20.21 -27.97 -1.78
N HIS A 219 -20.94 -27.07 -1.12
CA HIS A 219 -20.95 -25.64 -1.46
C HIS A 219 -19.86 -24.82 -0.77
N TYR A 220 -19.13 -25.40 0.20
CA TYR A 220 -17.99 -24.74 0.87
C TYR A 220 -16.61 -25.20 0.34
N GLU A 221 -16.57 -26.17 -0.58
CA GLU A 221 -15.35 -26.63 -1.22
C GLU A 221 -15.02 -25.81 -2.47
N PHE A 222 -14.03 -24.92 -2.34
CA PHE A 222 -13.44 -24.18 -3.47
C PHE A 222 -12.93 -25.11 -4.58
N THR A 223 -12.58 -26.35 -4.23
CA THR A 223 -12.08 -27.42 -5.12
C THR A 223 -13.10 -27.92 -6.14
N LYS A 224 -14.41 -27.80 -5.87
CA LYS A 224 -15.47 -28.20 -6.83
C LYS A 224 -16.01 -27.08 -7.72
N THR A 225 -15.64 -25.83 -7.46
CA THR A 225 -15.91 -24.72 -8.39
C THR A 225 -15.29 -24.97 -9.78
N LEU A 226 -14.26 -25.82 -9.85
CA LEU A 226 -13.62 -26.30 -11.09
C LEU A 226 -14.30 -27.53 -11.73
N GLN A 227 -15.22 -28.22 -11.05
CA GLN A 227 -15.93 -29.42 -11.55
C GLN A 227 -17.38 -29.13 -12.01
N ASN A 228 -17.79 -27.85 -11.98
CA ASN A 228 -19.10 -27.46 -12.48
C ASN A 228 -19.06 -27.55 -14.01
N ALA A 229 -19.82 -28.45 -14.63
CA ALA A 229 -19.77 -28.75 -16.07
C ALA A 229 -19.92 -27.51 -16.97
N ASN A 230 -20.62 -26.47 -16.49
CA ASN A 230 -20.75 -25.19 -17.18
C ASN A 230 -19.50 -24.31 -17.07
N LEU A 231 -18.82 -24.31 -15.92
CA LEU A 231 -17.50 -23.67 -15.76
C LEU A 231 -16.42 -24.50 -16.44
N GLU A 232 -16.48 -25.83 -16.43
CA GLU A 232 -15.58 -26.72 -17.17
C GLU A 232 -15.70 -26.50 -18.69
N LYS A 233 -16.88 -26.17 -19.21
CA LYS A 233 -17.08 -25.72 -20.61
C LYS A 233 -16.42 -24.36 -20.89
N ILE A 234 -16.50 -23.41 -19.95
CA ILE A 234 -15.89 -22.06 -20.04
C ILE A 234 -14.37 -22.09 -19.77
N TYR A 235 -13.88 -23.07 -19.01
CA TYR A 235 -12.48 -23.24 -18.64
C TYR A 235 -11.73 -24.20 -19.58
N ARG A 236 -12.40 -25.16 -20.24
CA ARG A 236 -11.81 -25.95 -21.32
C ARG A 236 -11.57 -25.14 -22.59
N SER A 237 -12.29 -24.02 -22.76
CA SER A 237 -12.04 -23.09 -23.87
C SER A 237 -10.81 -22.21 -23.65
N SER A 238 -10.21 -22.16 -22.46
CA SER A 238 -8.90 -21.54 -22.25
C SER A 238 -7.80 -22.61 -22.32
N VAL A 239 -6.89 -22.43 -23.29
CA VAL A 239 -5.73 -23.29 -23.56
C VAL A 239 -4.88 -23.55 -22.29
N ASP A 240 -4.96 -22.64 -21.32
CA ASP A 240 -4.09 -22.56 -20.17
C ASP A 240 -4.41 -23.56 -19.05
N VAL A 241 -5.68 -23.95 -18.89
CA VAL A 241 -6.11 -24.88 -17.82
C VAL A 241 -5.84 -26.34 -18.20
N ASN A 242 -5.92 -26.67 -19.48
CA ASN A 242 -5.51 -27.98 -19.99
C ASN A 242 -4.03 -28.26 -19.73
N LEU A 243 -3.17 -27.23 -19.81
CA LEU A 243 -1.75 -27.37 -19.50
C LEU A 243 -1.52 -27.60 -17.99
N MET A 244 -2.24 -26.91 -17.11
CA MET A 244 -2.16 -27.12 -15.66
C MET A 244 -2.64 -28.52 -15.24
N ILE A 245 -3.72 -29.02 -15.86
CA ILE A 245 -4.19 -30.41 -15.65
C ILE A 245 -3.13 -31.40 -16.15
N LYS A 246 -2.50 -31.13 -17.30
CA LYS A 246 -1.43 -31.97 -17.86
C LYS A 246 -0.19 -31.99 -16.94
N LEU A 247 0.19 -30.86 -16.35
CA LEU A 247 1.28 -30.76 -15.38
C LEU A 247 1.03 -31.58 -14.12
N LYS A 248 -0.20 -31.51 -13.58
CA LYS A 248 -0.60 -32.28 -12.41
C LYS A 248 -0.66 -33.79 -12.70
N ASN A 249 -1.20 -34.18 -13.85
CA ASN A 249 -1.23 -35.58 -14.29
C ASN A 249 0.18 -36.16 -14.51
N LEU A 250 1.15 -35.35 -14.95
CA LEU A 250 2.54 -35.78 -15.10
C LEU A 250 3.22 -35.98 -13.73
N GLU A 251 2.89 -35.14 -12.76
CA GLU A 251 3.36 -35.24 -11.37
C GLU A 251 2.79 -36.47 -10.65
N GLU A 252 1.48 -36.70 -10.76
CA GLU A 252 0.83 -37.90 -10.21
C GLU A 252 1.37 -39.20 -10.83
N ARG A 253 1.88 -39.14 -12.07
CA ARG A 253 2.50 -40.28 -12.78
C ARG A 253 4.02 -40.38 -12.59
N GLY A 254 4.63 -39.50 -11.78
CA GLY A 254 6.08 -39.50 -11.53
C GLY A 254 6.95 -39.21 -12.75
N LYS A 255 6.40 -38.60 -13.82
CA LYS A 255 7.14 -38.31 -15.06
C LYS A 255 7.82 -36.93 -14.98
N LYS A 256 9.03 -36.82 -15.56
CA LYS A 256 9.79 -35.55 -15.62
C LYS A 256 9.01 -34.50 -16.43
N LYS A 257 8.96 -33.27 -15.91
CA LYS A 257 8.23 -32.11 -16.48
C LYS A 257 9.03 -31.39 -17.59
N ASN A 258 9.94 -32.08 -18.28
CA ASN A 258 10.87 -31.46 -19.22
C ASN A 258 10.22 -31.31 -20.61
N GLY A 259 10.45 -30.17 -21.28
CA GLY A 259 9.99 -29.92 -22.67
C GLY A 259 8.55 -29.41 -22.83
N LEU A 260 7.87 -29.00 -21.74
CA LEU A 260 6.55 -28.38 -21.82
C LEU A 260 6.67 -26.95 -22.36
N ARG A 261 6.05 -26.68 -23.51
CA ARG A 261 5.89 -25.33 -24.07
C ARG A 261 4.66 -24.67 -23.43
N TYR A 262 4.86 -23.47 -22.91
CA TYR A 262 3.79 -22.61 -22.38
C TYR A 262 3.25 -21.71 -23.48
N SER A 263 1.94 -21.46 -23.49
CA SER A 263 1.34 -20.42 -24.33
C SER A 263 1.83 -19.03 -23.89
N GLU A 264 1.84 -18.06 -24.80
CA GLU A 264 2.21 -16.67 -24.49
C GLU A 264 1.35 -16.08 -23.36
N HIS A 265 0.06 -16.39 -23.31
CA HIS A 265 -0.84 -15.98 -22.24
C HIS A 265 -0.43 -16.54 -20.86
N LEU A 266 0.03 -17.79 -20.79
CA LEU A 266 0.55 -18.37 -19.56
C LEU A 266 1.89 -17.75 -19.16
N LEU A 267 2.74 -17.41 -20.13
CA LEU A 267 3.99 -16.72 -19.86
C LEU A 267 3.72 -15.35 -19.20
N HIS A 268 2.81 -14.56 -19.77
CA HIS A 268 2.39 -13.28 -19.17
C HIS A 268 1.76 -13.46 -17.79
N PHE A 269 0.90 -14.47 -17.60
CA PHE A 269 0.32 -14.76 -16.29
C PHE A 269 1.38 -15.11 -15.24
N PHE A 270 2.38 -15.93 -15.59
CA PHE A 270 3.48 -16.25 -14.68
C PHE A 270 4.36 -15.05 -14.40
N SER A 271 4.62 -14.20 -15.39
CA SER A 271 5.35 -12.93 -15.21
C SER A 271 4.64 -12.03 -14.19
N LEU A 272 3.35 -11.77 -14.36
CA LEU A 272 2.54 -10.98 -13.41
C LEU A 272 2.52 -11.59 -12.01
N LEU A 273 2.37 -12.92 -11.90
CA LEU A 273 2.35 -13.59 -10.60
C LEU A 273 3.73 -13.59 -9.92
N SER A 274 4.80 -13.53 -10.71
CA SER A 274 6.19 -13.53 -10.24
C SER A 274 6.65 -12.23 -9.60
N GLU A 275 5.91 -11.12 -9.80
CA GLU A 275 6.12 -9.86 -9.08
C GLU A 275 6.25 -10.08 -7.56
N ASN A 276 5.51 -11.07 -7.04
CA ASN A 276 5.75 -11.60 -5.71
C ASN A 276 6.29 -13.03 -5.79
N SER A 277 7.61 -13.14 -5.79
CA SER A 277 8.34 -14.42 -5.87
C SER A 277 7.89 -15.46 -4.83
N ARG A 278 7.40 -15.04 -3.65
CA ARG A 278 6.87 -15.95 -2.63
C ARG A 278 5.50 -16.49 -3.01
N ILE A 279 4.61 -15.63 -3.52
CA ILE A 279 3.30 -16.06 -4.02
C ILE A 279 3.48 -16.98 -5.22
N TYR A 280 4.37 -16.60 -6.15
CA TYR A 280 4.72 -17.45 -7.29
C TYR A 280 5.31 -18.79 -6.85
N SER A 281 6.18 -18.84 -5.83
CA SER A 281 6.71 -20.10 -5.30
C SER A 281 5.60 -20.99 -4.72
N ILE A 282 4.65 -20.42 -3.97
CA ILE A 282 3.50 -21.16 -3.45
C ILE A 282 2.63 -21.69 -4.60
N PHE A 283 2.37 -20.84 -5.60
CA PHE A 283 1.62 -21.21 -6.79
C PHE A 283 2.31 -22.34 -7.57
N LYS A 284 3.59 -22.19 -7.88
CA LYS A 284 4.41 -23.16 -8.60
C LYS A 284 4.44 -24.51 -7.87
N ASN A 285 4.49 -24.51 -6.53
CA ASN A 285 4.44 -25.73 -5.73
C ASN A 285 3.07 -26.41 -5.78
N ALA A 286 1.97 -25.66 -5.93
CA ALA A 286 0.62 -26.20 -5.95
C ALA A 286 0.14 -26.62 -7.35
N PHE A 287 0.56 -25.91 -8.39
CA PHE A 287 0.02 -26.05 -9.75
C PHE A 287 1.07 -26.42 -10.81
N GLY A 288 2.35 -26.44 -10.45
CA GLY A 288 3.43 -26.41 -11.42
C GLY A 288 3.57 -25.03 -12.08
N GLY A 289 4.68 -24.81 -12.77
CA GLY A 289 4.95 -23.54 -13.44
C GLY A 289 6.40 -23.40 -13.86
N MET A 290 6.66 -22.36 -14.65
CA MET A 290 7.97 -22.02 -15.17
C MET A 290 8.98 -21.72 -14.06
N SER A 291 10.28 -21.94 -14.29
CA SER A 291 11.28 -21.48 -13.33
C SER A 291 11.36 -19.95 -13.35
N LEU A 292 11.73 -19.35 -12.21
CA LEU A 292 11.93 -17.89 -12.13
C LEU A 292 13.03 -17.39 -13.07
N GLN A 293 13.94 -18.27 -13.52
CA GLN A 293 14.94 -17.92 -14.53
C GLN A 293 14.28 -17.67 -15.89
N HIS A 294 13.50 -18.63 -16.40
CA HIS A 294 12.83 -18.49 -17.70
C HIS A 294 11.72 -17.41 -17.73
N ILE A 295 11.21 -16.96 -16.57
CA ILE A 295 10.28 -15.81 -16.50
C ILE A 295 11.01 -14.50 -16.77
N ARG A 296 12.29 -14.39 -16.41
CA ARG A 296 13.07 -13.15 -16.51
C ARG A 296 13.54 -12.82 -17.91
N ASP A 297 13.50 -13.78 -18.85
CA ASP A 297 13.92 -13.60 -20.24
C ASP A 297 12.90 -12.80 -21.10
N GLN A 298 11.98 -12.03 -20.50
CA GLN A 298 10.89 -11.32 -21.18
C GLN A 298 10.91 -9.80 -20.95
N ASP A 299 12.10 -9.21 -20.90
CA ASP A 299 12.20 -7.76 -20.70
C ASP A 299 11.81 -6.97 -21.96
N ILE A 300 10.87 -6.04 -21.77
CA ILE A 300 10.32 -5.12 -22.77
C ILE A 300 11.32 -4.01 -23.11
N PHE A 301 12.32 -3.78 -22.24
CA PHE A 301 13.23 -2.65 -22.31
C PHE A 301 14.51 -3.01 -23.09
N THR A 302 14.55 -2.61 -24.36
CA THR A 302 15.61 -3.00 -25.32
C THR A 302 16.96 -2.36 -25.06
N SER A 303 17.00 -1.18 -24.46
CA SER A 303 18.24 -0.50 -24.06
C SER A 303 17.98 0.53 -22.97
N PRO A 304 18.90 0.70 -21.98
CA PRO A 304 18.82 1.78 -21.01
C PRO A 304 19.09 3.17 -21.59
N ASP A 305 19.73 3.24 -22.76
CA ASP A 305 20.04 4.51 -23.40
C ASP A 305 18.83 5.09 -24.13
N LEU A 306 18.96 6.35 -24.52
CA LEU A 306 18.00 6.98 -25.41
C LEU A 306 18.14 6.38 -26.80
N SER A 307 17.17 5.56 -27.21
CA SER A 307 17.13 4.92 -28.52
C SER A 307 15.82 5.19 -29.26
N PHE A 308 15.88 5.16 -30.58
CA PHE A 308 14.69 5.32 -31.43
C PHE A 308 13.74 4.13 -31.27
N GLU A 309 14.26 2.93 -31.04
CA GLU A 309 13.50 1.70 -30.80
C GLU A 309 12.58 1.83 -29.58
N ASN A 310 13.09 2.39 -28.47
CA ASN A 310 12.30 2.59 -27.25
C ASN A 310 11.11 3.54 -27.52
N ILE A 311 11.30 4.56 -28.38
CA ILE A 311 10.24 5.50 -28.79
C ILE A 311 9.25 4.82 -29.74
N MET A 312 9.72 3.99 -30.67
CA MET A 312 8.86 3.22 -31.57
C MET A 312 8.01 2.18 -30.84
N GLN A 313 8.55 1.58 -29.78
CA GLN A 313 7.79 0.68 -28.92
C GLN A 313 6.65 1.43 -28.20
N PHE A 314 6.91 2.66 -27.75
CA PHE A 314 5.85 3.53 -27.25
C PHE A 314 4.84 3.91 -28.35
N ALA A 315 5.29 4.21 -29.57
CA ALA A 315 4.41 4.50 -30.71
C ALA A 315 3.46 3.33 -31.00
N LYS A 316 3.96 2.09 -30.93
CA LYS A 316 3.15 0.88 -31.05
C LYS A 316 2.07 0.82 -29.97
N ILE A 317 2.44 1.07 -28.70
CA ILE A 317 1.48 1.12 -27.59
C ILE A 317 0.41 2.20 -27.85
N ALA A 318 0.82 3.40 -28.29
CA ALA A 318 -0.12 4.47 -28.61
C ALA A 318 -1.10 4.06 -29.73
N ASN A 319 -0.59 3.40 -30.78
CA ASN A 319 -1.38 2.89 -31.89
C ASN A 319 -2.35 1.78 -31.47
N ASP A 320 -1.94 0.88 -30.57
CA ASP A 320 -2.79 -0.18 -30.01
C ASP A 320 -3.96 0.41 -29.21
N TYR A 321 -3.76 1.57 -28.57
CA TYR A 321 -4.82 2.36 -27.93
C TYR A 321 -5.56 3.30 -28.89
N HIS A 322 -5.24 3.29 -30.18
CA HIS A 322 -5.74 4.23 -31.20
C HIS A 322 -5.56 5.71 -30.80
N TRP A 323 -4.52 6.01 -30.04
CA TRP A 323 -4.24 7.35 -29.53
C TRP A 323 -3.47 8.18 -30.56
N LYS A 324 -4.12 9.19 -31.13
CA LYS A 324 -3.51 10.21 -32.00
C LYS A 324 -3.29 11.56 -31.30
N GLY A 325 -3.74 11.64 -30.05
CA GLY A 325 -3.66 12.85 -29.25
C GLY A 325 -2.25 13.12 -28.75
N PRO A 326 -2.09 14.20 -27.97
CA PRO A 326 -0.79 14.61 -27.51
C PRO A 326 -0.26 13.75 -26.34
N VAL A 327 1.06 13.76 -26.11
CA VAL A 327 1.76 12.88 -25.16
C VAL A 327 2.74 13.68 -24.28
N ILE A 328 2.84 13.36 -22.99
CA ILE A 328 3.67 14.10 -22.03
C ILE A 328 5.04 13.44 -21.88
N LEU A 329 6.11 14.23 -21.96
CA LEU A 329 7.47 13.84 -21.52
C LEU A 329 7.69 14.27 -20.07
N ILE A 330 8.16 13.35 -19.25
CA ILE A 330 8.48 13.55 -17.83
C ILE A 330 9.93 13.14 -17.62
N THR A 331 10.70 13.97 -16.93
CA THR A 331 12.07 13.63 -16.53
C THR A 331 12.31 13.98 -15.07
N ASP A 332 13.04 13.10 -14.37
CA ASP A 332 13.51 13.35 -13.02
C ASP A 332 14.81 12.59 -12.75
N CYS A 333 15.58 13.06 -11.77
CA CYS A 333 16.79 12.39 -11.29
C CYS A 333 16.52 11.66 -9.98
N THR A 334 16.78 10.36 -9.98
CA THR A 334 16.73 9.54 -8.77
C THR A 334 18.14 9.30 -8.25
N LYS A 335 18.38 9.58 -6.97
CA LYS A 335 19.65 9.25 -6.32
C LYS A 335 19.78 7.74 -6.12
N LEU A 336 20.94 7.21 -6.48
CA LEU A 336 21.29 5.81 -6.35
C LEU A 336 22.51 5.66 -5.42
N ARG A 337 22.70 4.43 -4.91
CA ARG A 337 23.96 4.08 -4.26
C ARG A 337 25.02 3.92 -5.35
N PRO A 338 26.16 4.64 -5.30
CA PRO A 338 27.22 4.48 -6.28
C PRO A 338 27.72 3.04 -6.30
N LYS A 339 27.57 2.38 -7.45
CA LYS A 339 28.00 1.01 -7.67
C LYS A 339 28.08 0.74 -9.16
N VAL A 340 29.13 0.02 -9.55
CA VAL A 340 29.35 -0.45 -10.91
C VAL A 340 29.08 -1.95 -10.96
N VAL A 341 28.35 -2.43 -11.98
CA VAL A 341 27.93 -3.84 -12.11
C VAL A 341 28.01 -4.26 -13.57
N TYR A 342 28.61 -5.41 -13.85
CA TYR A 342 28.53 -6.03 -15.17
C TYR A 342 27.13 -6.60 -15.41
N TYR A 343 26.50 -6.21 -16.52
CA TYR A 343 25.19 -6.70 -16.92
C TYR A 343 25.30 -7.56 -18.17
N GLN A 344 25.04 -8.84 -18.02
CA GLN A 344 25.34 -9.85 -19.03
C GLN A 344 24.48 -9.72 -20.29
N GLU A 345 23.21 -9.35 -20.18
CA GLU A 345 22.29 -9.28 -21.34
C GLU A 345 22.70 -8.18 -22.32
N PHE A 346 23.25 -7.07 -21.82
CA PHE A 346 23.78 -5.99 -22.65
C PHE A 346 25.28 -6.14 -22.93
N GLY A 347 25.97 -7.03 -22.20
CA GLY A 347 27.42 -7.17 -22.28
C GLY A 347 28.16 -5.89 -21.88
N THR A 348 27.59 -5.07 -20.99
CA THR A 348 28.15 -3.78 -20.59
C THR A 348 28.36 -3.67 -19.08
N ILE A 349 29.28 -2.79 -18.69
CA ILE A 349 29.48 -2.40 -17.30
C ILE A 349 28.59 -1.19 -16.97
N MET A 350 27.53 -1.43 -16.21
CA MET A 350 26.54 -0.43 -15.81
C MET A 350 26.91 0.32 -14.53
N GLY A 351 26.28 1.48 -14.33
CA GLY A 351 26.49 2.34 -13.16
C GLY A 351 27.61 3.37 -13.33
N SER A 352 28.08 3.53 -14.57
CA SER A 352 29.01 4.58 -15.01
C SER A 352 28.26 5.65 -15.81
N VAL A 353 28.77 6.88 -15.84
CA VAL A 353 28.29 7.97 -16.73
C VAL A 353 28.87 7.88 -18.15
N LEU A 354 29.79 6.96 -18.40
CA LEU A 354 30.33 6.67 -19.74
C LEU A 354 29.26 6.03 -20.62
N SER A 355 29.38 6.17 -21.94
CA SER A 355 28.42 5.59 -22.88
C SER A 355 28.43 4.05 -22.86
N SER A 356 27.34 3.43 -23.32
CA SER A 356 27.28 1.97 -23.45
C SER A 356 28.37 1.40 -24.34
N ASP A 357 28.81 2.13 -25.38
CA ASP A 357 29.91 1.70 -26.24
C ASP A 357 31.26 1.70 -25.51
N GLN A 358 31.51 2.68 -24.65
CA GLN A 358 32.73 2.78 -23.85
C GLN A 358 32.78 1.75 -22.70
N THR A 359 31.61 1.26 -22.30
CA THR A 359 31.47 0.30 -21.20
C THR A 359 31.17 -1.11 -21.68
N LYS A 360 31.19 -1.34 -22.99
CA LYS A 360 30.98 -2.64 -23.61
C LYS A 360 32.17 -3.55 -23.34
N VAL A 361 31.87 -4.79 -22.99
CA VAL A 361 32.83 -5.81 -22.62
C VAL A 361 32.56 -7.03 -23.48
N SER A 362 33.52 -7.37 -24.35
CA SER A 362 33.45 -8.59 -25.18
C SER A 362 34.35 -9.69 -24.63
N THR A 363 35.46 -9.30 -23.97
CA THR A 363 36.46 -10.20 -23.39
C THR A 363 36.66 -9.93 -21.90
N TYR A 364 37.36 -10.83 -21.21
CA TYR A 364 37.65 -10.65 -19.79
C TYR A 364 38.64 -9.50 -19.55
N GLU A 365 39.59 -9.31 -20.46
CA GLU A 365 40.57 -8.22 -20.41
C GLU A 365 39.89 -6.85 -20.50
N ASP A 366 38.83 -6.73 -21.31
CA ASP A 366 38.04 -5.50 -21.43
C ASP A 366 37.46 -5.06 -20.09
N ILE A 367 37.09 -6.00 -19.20
CA ILE A 367 36.58 -5.66 -17.86
C ILE A 367 37.59 -4.82 -17.10
N HIS A 368 38.85 -5.24 -17.10
CA HIS A 368 39.92 -4.54 -16.38
C HIS A 368 40.22 -3.18 -17.01
N ALA A 369 40.23 -3.09 -18.34
CA ALA A 369 40.43 -1.85 -19.07
C ALA A 369 39.30 -0.85 -18.81
N THR A 370 38.03 -1.27 -18.92
CA THR A 370 36.86 -0.44 -18.65
C THR A 370 36.79 -0.03 -17.18
N MET A 371 37.07 -0.92 -16.23
CA MET A 371 37.11 -0.57 -14.80
C MET A 371 38.22 0.45 -14.49
N LYS A 372 39.37 0.35 -15.18
CA LYS A 372 40.45 1.35 -15.09
C LYS A 372 39.98 2.70 -15.64
N LEU A 373 39.38 2.71 -16.84
CA LEU A 373 38.83 3.91 -17.46
C LEU A 373 37.79 4.60 -16.57
N ILE A 374 36.87 3.84 -15.96
CA ILE A 374 35.86 4.37 -15.03
C ILE A 374 36.52 5.00 -13.81
N ARG A 375 37.59 4.38 -13.29
CA ARG A 375 38.32 4.89 -12.11
C ARG A 375 39.09 6.17 -12.43
N GLU A 376 39.79 6.20 -13.56
CA GLU A 376 40.60 7.35 -13.99
C GLU A 376 39.76 8.58 -14.29
N ASN A 377 38.57 8.40 -14.87
CA ASN A 377 37.65 9.49 -15.17
C ASN A 377 36.73 9.85 -13.99
N ASP A 378 36.86 9.16 -12.85
CA ASP A 378 35.87 9.21 -11.75
C ASP A 378 34.45 9.14 -12.35
N ALA A 379 34.11 8.07 -13.06
CA ALA A 379 32.88 8.01 -13.85
C ALA A 379 31.71 7.30 -13.15
N VAL A 380 31.85 6.94 -11.87
CA VAL A 380 30.78 6.23 -11.15
C VAL A 380 29.57 7.15 -10.93
N ALA A 381 28.41 6.73 -11.43
CA ALA A 381 27.18 7.49 -11.29
C ALA A 381 26.64 7.44 -9.84
N ASN A 382 26.05 8.55 -9.39
CA ASN A 382 25.37 8.65 -8.09
C ASN A 382 23.86 8.89 -8.26
N GLN A 383 23.42 9.11 -9.49
CA GLN A 383 22.05 9.41 -9.88
C GLN A 383 21.73 8.71 -11.20
N ILE A 384 20.44 8.53 -11.47
CA ILE A 384 19.93 8.13 -12.77
C ILE A 384 18.84 9.11 -13.18
N ARG A 385 18.92 9.61 -14.41
CA ARG A 385 17.89 10.43 -15.02
C ARG A 385 16.96 9.54 -15.83
N GLY A 386 15.72 9.41 -15.39
CA GLY A 386 14.69 8.75 -16.17
C GLY A 386 14.07 9.73 -17.16
N PHE A 387 13.82 9.26 -18.38
CA PHE A 387 12.93 9.90 -19.35
C PHE A 387 11.72 9.00 -19.55
N ILE A 388 10.55 9.56 -19.35
CA ILE A 388 9.29 8.84 -19.28
C ILE A 388 8.30 9.52 -20.20
N ILE A 389 7.66 8.76 -21.07
CA ILE A 389 6.59 9.23 -21.94
C ILE A 389 5.25 8.69 -21.42
N LYS A 390 4.20 9.52 -21.44
CA LYS A 390 2.87 9.16 -20.94
C LYS A 390 1.74 9.74 -21.79
N ILE A 391 0.79 8.88 -22.16
CA ILE A 391 -0.53 9.32 -22.67
C ILE A 391 -1.29 10.00 -21.52
N PRO A 392 -1.79 11.24 -21.68
CA PRO A 392 -2.44 12.03 -20.62
C PRO A 392 -3.86 11.54 -20.27
N ILE A 393 -4.11 10.23 -20.31
CA ILE A 393 -5.34 9.60 -19.88
C ILE A 393 -5.10 8.89 -18.55
N SER A 394 -6.07 9.01 -17.64
CA SER A 394 -6.05 8.28 -16.37
C SER A 394 -5.99 6.76 -16.61
N LYS A 395 -5.21 6.04 -15.80
CA LYS A 395 -5.02 4.57 -15.83
C LYS A 395 -4.15 4.01 -16.96
N ILE A 396 -3.70 4.81 -17.92
CA ILE A 396 -2.64 4.37 -18.84
C ILE A 396 -1.28 4.52 -18.13
N PRO A 397 -0.49 3.43 -17.99
CA PRO A 397 0.79 3.49 -17.33
C PRO A 397 1.80 4.32 -18.14
N PRO A 398 2.69 5.06 -17.46
CA PRO A 398 3.81 5.71 -18.13
C PRO A 398 4.83 4.68 -18.64
N VAL A 399 5.53 5.01 -19.72
CA VAL A 399 6.57 4.16 -20.32
C VAL A 399 7.92 4.85 -20.19
N ILE A 400 8.93 4.14 -19.68
CA ILE A 400 10.30 4.64 -19.60
C ILE A 400 10.94 4.47 -20.99
N ILE A 401 11.48 5.54 -21.54
CA ILE A 401 12.16 5.52 -22.85
C ILE A 401 13.69 5.57 -22.74
N ALA A 402 14.22 6.06 -21.62
CA ALA A 402 15.64 6.09 -21.34
C ALA A 402 15.89 6.24 -19.84
N ALA A 403 17.02 5.70 -19.36
CA ALA A 403 17.45 5.78 -17.98
C ALA A 403 18.98 6.03 -17.93
N ILE A 404 19.36 7.31 -17.99
CA ILE A 404 20.74 7.74 -18.21
C ILE A 404 21.45 7.96 -16.87
N PRO A 405 22.57 7.28 -16.57
CA PRO A 405 23.33 7.51 -15.34
C PRO A 405 23.97 8.91 -15.31
N THR A 406 23.94 9.58 -14.16
CA THR A 406 24.53 10.91 -13.99
C THR A 406 25.20 11.08 -12.62
N LYS A 407 25.98 12.16 -12.49
CA LYS A 407 26.57 12.61 -11.21
C LYS A 407 25.81 13.75 -10.55
N GLY A 408 24.71 14.20 -11.16
CA GLY A 408 23.94 15.37 -10.72
C GLY A 408 24.59 16.73 -11.04
N ASN A 409 25.65 16.75 -11.84
CA ASN A 409 26.36 17.94 -12.31
C ASN A 409 26.29 18.14 -13.83
N THR A 410 25.38 17.41 -14.51
CA THR A 410 25.14 17.49 -15.95
C THR A 410 24.84 18.93 -16.37
N LYS A 411 25.47 19.41 -17.43
CA LYS A 411 25.29 20.79 -17.90
C LYS A 411 23.91 20.97 -18.54
N ALA A 412 23.41 22.21 -18.52
CA ALA A 412 22.13 22.54 -19.14
C ALA A 412 22.12 22.21 -20.65
N ASP A 413 23.24 22.43 -21.34
CA ASP A 413 23.38 22.16 -22.77
C ASP A 413 23.26 20.67 -23.11
N GLU A 414 23.86 19.79 -22.31
CA GLU A 414 23.77 18.34 -22.46
C GLU A 414 22.33 17.85 -22.26
N ILE A 415 21.62 18.41 -21.27
CA ILE A 415 20.20 18.10 -21.04
C ILE A 415 19.33 18.62 -22.20
N SER A 416 19.64 19.81 -22.70
CA SER A 416 18.94 20.41 -23.83
C SER A 416 19.08 19.55 -25.09
N GLN A 417 20.29 19.05 -25.37
CA GLN A 417 20.54 18.17 -26.50
C GLN A 417 19.73 16.87 -26.40
N LEU A 418 19.73 16.22 -25.23
CA LEU A 418 18.92 15.01 -25.01
C LEU A 418 17.43 15.24 -25.23
N LEU A 419 16.91 16.40 -24.81
CA LEU A 419 15.51 16.76 -25.04
C LEU A 419 15.22 16.98 -26.52
N LEU A 420 16.11 17.66 -27.25
CA LEU A 420 15.99 17.86 -28.70
C LEU A 420 16.01 16.52 -29.45
N ASP A 421 16.87 15.60 -29.06
CA ASP A 421 16.95 14.27 -29.65
C ASP A 421 15.62 13.50 -29.45
N ILE A 422 15.03 13.55 -28.25
CA ILE A 422 13.70 12.97 -27.97
C ILE A 422 12.61 13.63 -28.83
N ILE A 423 12.64 14.95 -28.98
CA ILE A 423 11.65 15.69 -29.79
C ILE A 423 11.75 15.25 -31.26
N ASN A 424 12.96 15.13 -31.80
CA ASN A 424 13.18 14.68 -33.17
C ASN A 424 12.71 13.23 -33.37
N MET A 425 13.09 12.34 -32.47
CA MET A 425 12.68 10.93 -32.55
C MET A 425 11.16 10.75 -32.41
N THR A 426 10.51 11.46 -31.49
CA THR A 426 9.05 11.43 -31.38
C THR A 426 8.35 12.04 -32.60
N ALA A 427 8.96 13.03 -33.26
CA ALA A 427 8.46 13.57 -34.52
C ALA A 427 8.53 12.55 -35.66
N CYS A 428 9.66 11.86 -35.83
CA CYS A 428 9.82 10.78 -36.80
C CYS A 428 8.86 9.61 -36.56
N ALA A 429 8.51 9.34 -35.31
CA ALA A 429 7.56 8.29 -34.92
C ALA A 429 6.07 8.73 -34.98
N GLU A 430 5.77 9.90 -35.55
CA GLU A 430 4.42 10.49 -35.62
C GLU A 430 3.73 10.67 -34.26
N ILE A 431 4.50 10.73 -33.18
CA ILE A 431 3.99 10.99 -31.83
C ILE A 431 3.89 12.50 -31.63
N ASN A 432 2.69 12.99 -31.34
CA ASN A 432 2.47 14.38 -30.96
C ASN A 432 2.91 14.58 -29.50
N LEU A 433 4.10 15.13 -29.27
CA LEU A 433 4.49 15.55 -27.93
C LEU A 433 3.67 16.80 -27.55
N LEU A 434 3.06 16.79 -26.36
CA LEU A 434 2.02 17.72 -25.95
C LEU A 434 2.52 19.16 -25.84
N SER A 435 1.88 19.97 -26.68
CA SER A 435 1.65 21.41 -26.62
C SER A 435 0.42 21.70 -25.74
N ILE A 436 0.52 22.68 -24.84
CA ILE A 436 -0.60 23.16 -24.03
C ILE A 436 -1.35 24.24 -24.83
N ASP A 437 -2.66 24.04 -25.04
CA ASP A 437 -3.58 25.05 -25.55
C ASP A 437 -4.48 25.55 -24.41
N SER A 438 -4.71 26.87 -24.34
CA SER A 438 -5.26 27.54 -23.16
C SER A 438 -6.78 27.75 -23.27
N PHE A 439 -7.52 27.24 -22.28
CA PHE A 439 -8.98 27.37 -22.18
C PHE A 439 -9.47 28.76 -21.69
N TYR A 440 -8.57 29.72 -21.52
CA TYR A 440 -8.87 30.98 -20.79
C TYR A 440 -8.37 32.27 -21.46
N GLY A 441 -7.99 32.24 -22.74
CA GLY A 441 -7.53 33.45 -23.45
C GLY A 441 -6.23 34.03 -22.89
N ILE A 442 -5.37 33.20 -22.30
CA ILE A 442 -4.04 33.58 -21.82
C ILE A 442 -3.03 33.21 -22.91
N ASN A 443 -2.51 34.23 -23.59
CA ASN A 443 -1.49 34.04 -24.63
C ASN A 443 -0.14 33.68 -23.99
N PHE A 444 0.29 32.42 -24.13
CA PHE A 444 1.65 32.01 -23.78
C PHE A 444 2.57 32.09 -25.02
N ARG A 445 3.79 32.59 -24.84
CA ARG A 445 4.86 32.40 -25.82
C ARG A 445 5.48 31.02 -25.58
N ALA A 446 5.14 30.06 -26.43
CA ALA A 446 5.78 28.75 -26.45
C ALA A 446 6.92 28.74 -27.48
N LEU A 447 7.99 27.97 -27.20
CA LEU A 447 8.96 27.66 -28.26
C LEU A 447 8.29 26.74 -29.27
N ILE A 448 8.28 27.11 -30.54
CA ILE A 448 7.82 26.27 -31.63
C ILE A 448 9.03 25.62 -32.26
N TYR A 449 9.08 24.30 -32.27
CA TYR A 449 10.11 23.50 -32.94
C TYR A 449 9.44 22.52 -33.90
N ASN A 450 9.80 22.54 -35.20
CA ASN A 450 9.15 21.74 -36.25
C ASN A 450 7.61 21.85 -36.24
N ASN A 451 7.07 23.07 -36.14
CA ASN A 451 5.63 23.36 -36.00
C ASN A 451 4.95 22.75 -34.76
N ARG A 452 5.72 22.38 -33.73
CA ARG A 452 5.20 21.84 -32.46
C ARG A 452 5.52 22.79 -31.29
N PRO A 453 4.51 23.29 -30.56
CA PRO A 453 4.76 24.10 -29.36
C PRO A 453 5.26 23.24 -28.20
N ILE A 454 6.30 23.71 -27.50
CA ILE A 454 6.86 23.08 -26.31
C ILE A 454 6.61 23.98 -25.10
N VAL A 455 6.02 23.41 -24.05
CA VAL A 455 5.75 24.12 -22.79
C VAL A 455 6.38 23.34 -21.63
N CYS A 456 7.34 23.96 -20.96
CA CYS A 456 7.99 23.40 -19.78
C CYS A 456 7.17 23.67 -18.53
N VAL A 457 6.95 22.61 -17.76
CA VAL A 457 5.95 22.56 -16.69
C VAL A 457 6.64 22.02 -15.43
N GLN A 458 6.75 22.85 -14.38
CA GLN A 458 7.26 22.42 -13.08
C GLN A 458 6.24 21.60 -12.29
N CYS A 459 6.68 20.57 -11.56
CA CYS A 459 5.77 19.75 -10.76
C CYS A 459 5.03 20.57 -9.65
N PRO A 460 3.68 20.59 -9.64
CA PRO A 460 2.84 21.25 -8.62
C PRO A 460 3.21 20.93 -7.19
N LYS A 461 3.44 19.64 -6.92
CA LYS A 461 3.72 19.13 -5.58
C LYS A 461 5.04 19.70 -5.08
N HIS A 462 6.03 19.84 -5.95
CA HIS A 462 7.29 20.50 -5.62
C HIS A 462 7.11 21.99 -5.36
N ALA A 463 6.32 22.70 -6.17
CA ALA A 463 6.03 24.11 -5.92
C ALA A 463 5.33 24.34 -4.57
N LYS A 464 4.32 23.53 -4.21
CA LYS A 464 3.67 23.58 -2.87
C LYS A 464 4.65 23.30 -1.74
N LYS A 465 5.48 22.25 -1.87
CA LYS A 465 6.51 21.93 -0.86
C LYS A 465 7.48 23.08 -0.68
N THR A 466 7.96 23.67 -1.79
CA THR A 466 8.86 24.82 -1.76
C THR A 466 8.20 25.99 -1.06
N ALA A 467 6.98 26.36 -1.45
CA ALA A 467 6.23 27.44 -0.84
C ALA A 467 6.05 27.25 0.68
N ARG A 468 5.58 26.08 1.14
CA ARG A 468 5.51 25.77 2.58
C ARG A 468 6.88 25.91 3.23
N ASN A 469 7.92 25.30 2.64
CA ASN A 469 9.27 25.33 3.20
C ASN A 469 9.82 26.76 3.32
N GLN A 470 9.42 27.70 2.46
CA GLN A 470 9.78 29.12 2.57
C GLN A 470 9.27 29.77 3.86
N ILE A 471 8.09 29.40 4.35
CA ILE A 471 7.56 29.88 5.64
C ILE A 471 8.47 29.47 6.83
N HIS A 472 9.19 28.36 6.69
CA HIS A 472 10.07 27.81 7.73
C HIS A 472 11.51 28.34 7.67
N TYR A 473 11.91 29.04 6.60
CA TYR A 473 13.27 29.58 6.51
C TYR A 473 13.37 30.89 7.27
N GLY A 474 14.22 30.93 8.30
CA GLY A 474 14.45 32.14 9.11
C GLY A 474 15.45 33.14 8.52
N SER A 475 16.13 32.78 7.42
CA SER A 475 17.19 33.60 6.82
C SER A 475 16.68 34.69 5.87
N LYS A 476 15.42 34.60 5.43
CA LYS A 476 14.79 35.60 4.56
C LYS A 476 13.35 35.83 5.03
N LEU A 477 12.96 37.07 5.22
CA LEU A 477 11.58 37.45 5.55
C LEU A 477 10.74 37.42 4.28
N LEU A 478 9.69 36.60 4.26
CA LEU A 478 8.71 36.62 3.19
C LEU A 478 7.76 37.80 3.38
N THR A 479 7.59 38.60 2.33
CA THR A 479 6.67 39.74 2.30
C THR A 479 5.64 39.55 1.19
N PHE A 480 4.40 39.94 1.44
CA PHE A 480 3.34 39.97 0.44
C PHE A 480 2.61 41.30 0.57
N GLY A 481 2.84 42.21 -0.38
CA GLY A 481 2.45 43.61 -0.22
C GLY A 481 3.12 44.22 1.02
N ASN A 482 2.31 44.83 1.88
CA ASN A 482 2.76 45.45 3.14
C ASN A 482 2.80 44.48 4.32
N ASP A 483 2.43 43.21 4.12
CA ASP A 483 2.38 42.19 5.16
C ASP A 483 3.57 41.24 5.11
N THR A 484 3.79 40.55 6.22
CA THR A 484 4.86 39.55 6.37
C THR A 484 4.29 38.16 6.62
N ILE A 485 4.94 37.16 6.03
CA ILE A 485 4.64 35.73 6.19
C ILE A 485 5.74 35.14 7.07
N ARG A 486 5.35 34.64 8.25
CA ARG A 486 6.27 34.25 9.32
C ARG A 486 5.87 32.90 9.89
N TYR A 487 6.89 32.16 10.30
CA TYR A 487 6.75 30.85 10.93
C TYR A 487 5.74 30.82 12.10
N TYR A 488 5.74 31.85 12.95
CA TYR A 488 4.88 31.85 14.14
C TYR A 488 3.39 31.92 13.79
N GLN A 489 2.99 32.57 12.69
CA GLN A 489 1.59 32.64 12.26
C GLN A 489 1.06 31.23 11.98
N LEU A 490 1.86 30.41 11.30
CA LEU A 490 1.51 29.01 11.04
C LEU A 490 1.53 28.15 12.32
N LEU A 491 2.47 28.41 13.24
CA LEU A 491 2.54 27.71 14.53
C LEU A 491 1.32 28.02 15.41
N GLU A 492 0.88 29.27 15.45
CA GLU A 492 -0.29 29.71 16.20
C GLU A 492 -1.55 28.97 15.71
N LEU A 493 -1.77 28.93 14.39
CA LEU A 493 -2.88 28.18 13.78
C LEU A 493 -2.81 26.68 14.09
N ALA A 494 -1.61 26.09 14.15
CA ALA A 494 -1.43 24.69 14.52
C ALA A 494 -1.68 24.39 16.02
N GLN A 495 -1.65 25.41 16.88
CA GLN A 495 -1.89 25.29 18.32
C GLN A 495 -3.36 25.55 18.70
N MET A 496 -4.16 26.11 17.79
CA MET A 496 -5.58 26.36 18.03
C MET A 496 -6.38 25.06 18.16
N PRO A 497 -7.45 25.05 18.98
CA PRO A 497 -8.37 23.91 19.05
C PRO A 497 -9.03 23.68 17.68
N ASN A 498 -9.20 22.41 17.31
CA ASN A 498 -9.75 21.98 16.02
C ASN A 498 -8.92 22.36 14.78
N SER A 499 -7.63 22.66 14.93
CA SER A 499 -6.76 22.90 13.77
C SER A 499 -6.67 21.66 12.87
N PRO A 500 -6.77 21.80 11.52
CA PRO A 500 -6.60 20.69 10.58
C PRO A 500 -5.14 20.24 10.46
N ILE A 501 -4.20 21.01 11.03
CA ILE A 501 -2.78 20.68 11.09
C ILE A 501 -2.33 20.48 12.54
N CYS A 502 -1.36 19.61 12.74
CA CYS A 502 -0.79 19.38 14.07
C CYS A 502 0.49 20.19 14.25
N VAL A 503 0.92 20.42 15.50
CA VAL A 503 2.22 21.07 15.80
C VAL A 503 3.40 20.36 15.11
N ARG A 504 3.35 19.03 14.93
CA ARG A 504 4.35 18.24 14.19
C ARG A 504 4.39 18.55 12.68
N ASP A 505 3.33 19.11 12.12
CA ASP A 505 3.26 19.56 10.73
C ASP A 505 3.91 20.94 10.54
N VAL A 506 4.37 21.56 11.64
CA VAL A 506 5.04 22.86 11.66
C VAL A 506 6.42 22.80 12.32
N ARG A 507 6.60 22.00 13.38
CA ARG A 507 7.88 21.74 14.06
C ARG A 507 8.52 20.46 13.54
N ASN A 508 9.81 20.52 13.21
CA ASN A 508 10.59 19.37 12.73
C ASN A 508 9.93 18.65 11.54
N VAL A 509 9.33 19.43 10.64
CA VAL A 509 8.58 18.93 9.49
C VAL A 509 9.51 18.19 8.54
N ASN A 510 9.05 17.04 8.05
CA ASN A 510 9.68 16.41 6.91
C ASN A 510 9.48 17.31 5.68
N LYS A 511 10.56 17.96 5.21
CA LYS A 511 10.54 18.89 4.06
C LYS A 511 10.08 18.23 2.75
N GLN A 512 10.08 16.91 2.66
CA GLN A 512 9.60 16.14 1.51
C GLN A 512 8.16 15.61 1.66
N ASP A 513 7.51 15.78 2.82
CA ASP A 513 6.13 15.35 3.02
C ASP A 513 5.14 16.23 2.24
N ASP A 514 4.63 15.70 1.14
CA ASP A 514 3.59 16.32 0.32
C ASP A 514 2.31 16.52 1.13
N ALA A 515 1.89 15.55 1.93
CA ALA A 515 0.63 15.60 2.67
C ALA A 515 0.63 16.73 3.70
N ALA A 516 1.76 16.98 4.36
CA ALA A 516 1.90 18.14 5.24
C ALA A 516 1.78 19.46 4.45
N ALA A 517 2.33 19.55 3.23
CA ALA A 517 2.16 20.75 2.39
C ALA A 517 0.71 20.94 1.95
N TYR A 518 0.00 19.87 1.56
CA TYR A 518 -1.43 19.95 1.24
C TYR A 518 -2.28 20.41 2.43
N ARG A 519 -1.99 19.89 3.63
CA ARG A 519 -2.67 20.31 4.87
C ARG A 519 -2.41 21.78 5.19
N THR A 520 -1.18 22.28 5.00
CA THR A 520 -0.85 23.70 5.18
C THR A 520 -1.74 24.57 4.30
N PHE A 521 -1.91 24.24 3.03
CA PHE A 521 -2.70 25.08 2.11
C PHE A 521 -4.19 24.68 2.01
N HIS A 522 -4.72 23.96 3.01
CA HIS A 522 -6.11 23.49 3.01
C HIS A 522 -7.09 24.63 3.36
N SER A 523 -8.28 24.62 2.76
CA SER A 523 -9.33 25.62 2.99
C SER A 523 -9.66 25.80 4.48
N ASP A 524 -9.72 24.69 5.22
CA ASP A 524 -10.06 24.69 6.65
C ASP A 524 -9.00 25.41 7.50
N LEU A 525 -7.73 25.42 7.09
CA LEU A 525 -6.71 26.17 7.81
C LEU A 525 -6.76 27.66 7.42
N ILE A 526 -7.03 27.92 6.15
CA ILE A 526 -7.17 29.28 5.62
C ILE A 526 -8.34 30.01 6.30
N SER A 527 -9.46 29.32 6.52
CA SER A 527 -10.63 29.91 7.22
C SER A 527 -10.32 30.24 8.68
N MET A 528 -9.41 29.52 9.34
CA MET A 528 -8.95 29.86 10.70
C MET A 528 -8.15 31.16 10.79
N CYS A 529 -7.71 31.73 9.66
CA CYS A 529 -7.13 33.08 9.65
C CYS A 529 -8.20 34.18 9.82
N GLN A 530 -9.48 33.81 9.79
CA GLN A 530 -10.63 34.69 9.93
C GLN A 530 -11.34 34.43 11.26
N LYS A 531 -11.91 35.48 11.84
CA LYS A 531 -12.85 35.41 12.96
C LYS A 531 -14.11 36.18 12.57
N ASP A 532 -15.25 35.49 12.54
CA ASP A 532 -16.55 36.06 12.15
C ASP A 532 -16.53 36.75 10.77
N GLY A 533 -15.79 36.19 9.81
CA GLY A 533 -15.64 36.74 8.46
C GLY A 533 -14.62 37.86 8.32
N VAL A 534 -13.99 38.30 9.42
CA VAL A 534 -12.95 39.34 9.43
C VAL A 534 -11.57 38.70 9.59
N LEU A 535 -10.61 39.10 8.74
CA LEU A 535 -9.22 38.63 8.84
C LEU A 535 -8.58 39.11 10.14
N MET A 536 -7.89 38.22 10.85
CA MET A 536 -7.15 38.59 12.05
C MET A 536 -6.02 39.59 11.70
N PRO A 537 -5.75 40.59 12.55
CA PRO A 537 -4.69 41.57 12.32
C PRO A 537 -3.33 40.92 12.04
N GLY A 538 -2.62 41.40 11.02
CA GLY A 538 -1.30 40.89 10.63
C GLY A 538 -1.30 39.49 10.02
N LYS A 539 -2.46 38.94 9.63
CA LYS A 539 -2.58 37.68 8.89
C LYS A 539 -3.10 37.85 7.46
N ALA A 540 -3.32 39.07 6.97
CA ALA A 540 -3.86 39.31 5.62
C ALA A 540 -2.92 38.82 4.51
N GLY A 541 -1.64 39.25 4.49
CA GLY A 541 -0.65 38.69 3.55
C GLY A 541 -0.43 37.18 3.70
N PHE A 542 -0.49 36.65 4.93
CA PHE A 542 -0.42 35.21 5.19
C PHE A 542 -1.62 34.47 4.57
N PHE A 543 -2.83 34.97 4.76
CA PHE A 543 -4.05 34.44 4.16
C PHE A 543 -3.98 34.45 2.64
N VAL A 544 -3.58 35.58 2.02
CA VAL A 544 -3.48 35.69 0.56
C VAL A 544 -2.44 34.73 0.00
N TYR A 545 -1.28 34.62 0.64
CA TYR A 545 -0.25 33.66 0.27
C TYR A 545 -0.76 32.22 0.29
N MET A 546 -1.43 31.84 1.39
CA MET A 546 -1.97 30.50 1.57
C MET A 546 -3.14 30.22 0.62
N PHE A 547 -3.95 31.23 0.31
CA PHE A 547 -5.05 31.14 -0.63
C PHE A 547 -4.56 30.94 -2.07
N ILE A 548 -3.63 31.76 -2.55
CA ILE A 548 -3.08 31.64 -3.92
C ILE A 548 -2.41 30.28 -4.11
N LEU A 549 -1.61 29.84 -3.15
CA LEU A 549 -0.86 28.58 -3.21
C LEU A 549 -1.67 27.35 -2.73
N GLY A 550 -2.88 27.57 -2.23
CA GLY A 550 -3.86 26.53 -1.93
C GLY A 550 -4.87 26.34 -3.06
N ASN A 551 -5.12 27.38 -3.85
CA ASN A 551 -6.12 27.37 -4.89
C ASN A 551 -5.78 26.31 -5.95
N PRO A 552 -6.71 25.37 -6.24
CA PRO A 552 -6.56 24.41 -7.31
C PRO A 552 -6.16 25.08 -8.61
N ILE A 553 -6.70 26.25 -8.98
CA ILE A 553 -6.43 26.95 -10.26
C ILE A 553 -4.94 27.24 -10.49
N PHE A 554 -4.19 27.60 -9.43
CA PHE A 554 -2.74 27.81 -9.53
C PHE A 554 -1.99 26.51 -9.87
N PHE A 555 -2.57 25.35 -9.56
CA PHE A 555 -2.03 24.01 -9.83
C PHE A 555 -2.84 23.20 -10.87
N PHE A 556 -3.98 23.70 -11.33
CA PHE A 556 -4.88 23.08 -12.32
C PHE A 556 -4.30 23.25 -13.72
N PHE A 557 -3.41 24.24 -13.89
CA PHE A 557 -2.46 24.29 -15.01
C PHE A 557 -1.60 23.02 -15.15
N PHE A 558 -1.57 22.14 -14.15
CA PHE A 558 -0.64 21.03 -14.07
C PHE A 558 -1.25 19.65 -13.71
N GLU A 559 -2.44 19.57 -13.09
CA GLU A 559 -3.12 18.30 -12.78
C GLU A 559 -4.38 18.10 -13.65
N ILE A 560 -4.14 17.60 -14.87
CA ILE A 560 -5.01 17.01 -15.91
C ILE A 560 -6.54 16.96 -15.67
N HIS A 561 -7.27 17.69 -16.51
CA HIS A 561 -8.37 17.18 -17.36
C HIS A 561 -8.65 18.23 -18.46
N LEU A 562 -8.11 18.05 -19.68
CA LEU A 562 -8.37 18.95 -20.81
C LEU A 562 -8.65 18.15 -22.08
N SER A 563 -9.87 18.28 -22.59
CA SER A 563 -10.25 17.98 -23.97
C SER A 563 -9.99 19.24 -24.80
N VAL A 564 -9.32 19.15 -25.95
CA VAL A 564 -8.91 20.31 -26.77
C VAL A 564 -9.58 20.27 -28.14
N ASN A 565 -10.10 21.42 -28.59
CA ASN A 565 -10.45 21.71 -29.98
C ASN A 565 -9.41 22.70 -30.52
N LEU A 566 -8.73 22.36 -31.61
CA LEU A 566 -7.75 23.22 -32.28
C LEU A 566 -8.41 24.02 -33.41
N SER A 567 -8.17 25.32 -33.46
CA SER A 567 -8.34 26.13 -34.68
C SER A 567 -7.04 26.89 -34.96
N VAL A 568 -6.37 26.54 -36.05
CA VAL A 568 -5.14 27.21 -36.50
C VAL A 568 -5.53 28.42 -37.34
N SER A 569 -5.18 29.64 -36.92
CA SER A 569 -5.17 30.82 -37.79
C SER A 569 -3.73 31.06 -38.27
N ASN A 570 -3.46 30.72 -39.53
CA ASN A 570 -2.23 31.11 -40.19
C ASN A 570 -2.28 32.61 -40.46
N HIS A 571 -1.40 33.38 -39.84
CA HIS A 571 -0.96 34.65 -40.41
C HIS A 571 0.55 34.61 -40.58
N LEU A 572 0.93 34.78 -41.85
CA LEU A 572 2.27 34.80 -42.44
C LEU A 572 3.22 35.76 -41.72
#